data_AF-A0A923XG23-F1
#
_entry.id   AF-A0A923XG23-F1
#
_cell.length_a   1.000
_cell.length_b   1.000
_cell.length_c   1.000
_cell.angle_alpha   90.00
_cell.angle_beta   90.00
_cell.angle_gamma   90.00
#
_symmetry.space_group_name_H-M   'P 1'
#
loop_
_entity.id
_entity.type
_entity.pdbx_description
1 polymer ?
#
loop_
_entity_poly.entity_id
_entity_poly.type
_entity_poly.pdbx_seq_one_letter_code
_entity_poly.pdbx_strand_id
1 'polypeptide(L)'
;APAYSLTLKTWCFPVTGCVGYHGYFDEALARAEAAQLVGEGLEVAVYPVPAYSTLGWMNWAGGDPLLNTFVNYPEGELARLIFHELAHQVVYVGGDTTFNESFATAVERLGSARWLATQASEAAQSEYAEFDTRRAQFRALTQAARRRLAAIYDGGSAVGGAASKDLAASKQAAFDDFRRDYARLKDSWVGDPVRLRSYDRWVEQANNASFGAQAAYDDLVPGFEALFQREQGNWKRFYDAAKRLAALPKEQRNQQIREMAGA
;
A
#
# COMPACT_ATOMS: atom_id res chain seq x y z
N ALA A 1 3.13 -12.60 8.36
CA ALA A 1 3.60 -11.95 9.61
C ALA A 1 3.40 -12.92 10.77
N PRO A 2 4.18 -12.84 11.86
CA PRO A 2 3.89 -13.60 13.08
C PRO A 2 2.49 -13.28 13.65
N ALA A 3 1.92 -14.21 14.42
CA ALA A 3 0.56 -14.09 14.95
C ALA A 3 0.32 -12.85 15.85
N TYR A 4 1.37 -12.24 16.40
CA TYR A 4 1.27 -11.05 17.26
C TYR A 4 2.27 -9.96 16.86
N SER A 5 2.51 -9.82 15.56
CA SER A 5 3.36 -8.76 15.02
C SER A 5 2.82 -8.32 13.67
N LEU A 6 2.97 -7.03 13.37
CA LEU A 6 2.69 -6.46 12.05
C LEU A 6 3.94 -6.44 11.15
N THR A 7 5.08 -6.91 11.66
CA THR A 7 6.32 -7.00 10.88
C THR A 7 6.23 -8.18 9.93
N LEU A 8 6.35 -7.89 8.63
CA LEU A 8 6.30 -8.90 7.58
C LEU A 8 7.57 -9.74 7.56
N LYS A 9 7.43 -11.03 7.19
CA LYS A 9 8.56 -11.83 6.71
C LYS A 9 9.08 -11.15 5.45
N THR A 10 10.39 -11.08 5.29
CA THR A 10 11.03 -10.46 4.13
C THR A 10 11.73 -11.47 3.25
N TRP A 11 11.75 -11.19 1.95
CA TRP A 11 12.53 -11.91 0.95
C TRP A 11 13.50 -10.93 0.30
N CYS A 12 14.77 -11.31 0.17
CA CYS A 12 15.82 -10.44 -0.34
C CYS A 12 16.22 -10.86 -1.75
N PHE A 13 16.18 -9.92 -2.68
CA PHE A 13 16.56 -10.11 -4.07
C PHE A 13 17.72 -9.17 -4.43
N PRO A 14 18.59 -9.54 -5.39
CA PRO A 14 19.78 -8.74 -5.74
C PRO A 14 19.47 -7.30 -6.17
N VAL A 15 18.31 -7.07 -6.82
CA VAL A 15 17.95 -5.77 -7.40
C VAL A 15 17.02 -4.96 -6.49
N THR A 16 15.93 -5.56 -6.01
CA THR A 16 14.90 -4.86 -5.21
C THR A 16 15.25 -4.78 -3.72
N GLY A 17 16.29 -5.49 -3.28
CA GLY A 17 16.63 -5.64 -1.87
C GLY A 17 15.59 -6.51 -1.14
N CYS A 18 15.38 -6.25 0.14
CA CYS A 18 14.45 -7.02 0.95
C CYS A 18 13.04 -6.42 0.93
N VAL A 19 12.06 -7.20 0.50
CA VAL A 19 10.64 -6.80 0.41
C VAL A 19 9.76 -7.69 1.28
N GLY A 20 8.66 -7.14 1.79
CA GLY A 20 7.72 -7.84 2.68
C GLY A 20 6.69 -8.73 1.97
N TYR A 21 6.87 -8.99 0.68
CA TYR A 21 5.97 -9.80 -0.15
C TYR A 21 6.78 -10.66 -1.11
N HIS A 22 6.15 -11.71 -1.65
CA HIS A 22 6.72 -12.56 -2.68
C HIS A 22 5.68 -12.77 -3.80
N GLY A 23 6.02 -12.35 -5.01
CA GLY A 23 5.15 -12.42 -6.17
C GLY A 23 5.33 -13.72 -6.97
N TYR A 24 4.23 -14.24 -7.51
CA TYR A 24 4.21 -15.42 -8.38
C TYR A 24 3.35 -15.15 -9.60
N PHE A 25 3.75 -15.66 -10.76
CA PHE A 25 2.93 -15.66 -11.98
C PHE A 25 1.91 -16.81 -12.01
N ASP A 26 2.13 -17.86 -11.21
CA ASP A 26 1.24 -19.00 -11.05
C ASP A 26 0.60 -18.98 -9.65
N GLU A 27 -0.74 -18.94 -9.62
CA GLU A 27 -1.52 -18.92 -8.39
C GLU A 27 -1.31 -20.18 -7.54
N ALA A 28 -1.14 -21.35 -8.16
CA ALA A 28 -0.94 -22.61 -7.44
C ALA A 28 0.38 -22.58 -6.65
N LEU A 29 1.43 -21.99 -7.23
CA LEU A 29 2.72 -21.80 -6.55
C LEU A 29 2.60 -20.82 -5.37
N ALA A 30 1.88 -19.71 -5.55
CA ALA A 30 1.61 -18.77 -4.46
C ALA A 30 0.88 -19.44 -3.29
N ARG A 31 -0.12 -20.30 -3.59
CA ARG A 31 -0.89 -21.03 -2.59
C ARG A 31 -0.08 -22.12 -1.89
N ALA A 32 0.80 -22.80 -2.61
CA ALA A 32 1.69 -23.80 -2.03
C ALA A 32 2.66 -23.18 -1.01
N GLU A 33 3.31 -22.06 -1.38
CA GLU A 33 4.16 -21.29 -0.47
C GLU A 33 3.36 -20.78 0.74
N ALA A 34 2.15 -20.27 0.52
CA ALA A 34 1.29 -19.80 1.61
C ALA A 34 0.98 -20.91 2.62
N ALA A 35 0.67 -22.12 2.15
CA ALA A 35 0.42 -23.27 3.02
C ALA A 35 1.66 -23.64 3.84
N GLN A 36 2.86 -23.60 3.25
CA GLN A 36 4.11 -23.84 3.97
C GLN A 36 4.32 -22.80 5.08
N LEU A 37 4.17 -21.52 4.76
CA LEU A 37 4.36 -20.42 5.72
C LEU A 37 3.34 -20.45 6.86
N VAL A 38 2.11 -20.90 6.59
CA VAL A 38 1.11 -21.17 7.64
C VAL A 38 1.57 -22.32 8.54
N GLY A 39 2.16 -23.37 7.97
CA GLY A 39 2.80 -24.46 8.74
C GLY A 39 3.97 -24.00 9.62
N GLU A 40 4.66 -22.93 9.22
CA GLU A 40 5.70 -22.24 10.03
C GLU A 40 5.11 -21.32 11.12
N GLY A 41 3.78 -21.24 11.25
CA GLY A 41 3.10 -20.41 12.26
C GLY A 41 2.93 -18.94 11.87
N LEU A 42 3.08 -18.60 10.59
CA LEU A 42 2.84 -17.26 10.08
C LEU A 42 1.40 -17.08 9.61
N GLU A 43 0.88 -15.87 9.79
CA GLU A 43 -0.31 -15.41 9.08
C GLU A 43 0.09 -14.95 7.67
N VAL A 44 -0.65 -15.40 6.66
CA VAL A 44 -0.35 -15.17 5.24
C VAL A 44 -1.59 -14.62 4.55
N ALA A 45 -1.38 -13.67 3.64
CA ALA A 45 -2.42 -13.17 2.74
C ALA A 45 -1.98 -13.42 1.29
N VAL A 46 -2.87 -14.02 0.50
CA VAL A 46 -2.66 -14.23 -0.95
C VAL A 46 -3.72 -13.43 -1.69
N TYR A 47 -3.29 -12.48 -2.51
CA TYR A 47 -4.19 -11.59 -3.24
C TYR A 47 -3.64 -11.32 -4.65
N PRO A 48 -4.52 -11.10 -5.64
CA PRO A 48 -4.09 -10.74 -6.99
C PRO A 48 -3.49 -9.33 -7.00
N VAL A 49 -2.42 -9.14 -7.77
CA VAL A 49 -1.83 -7.81 -8.04
C VAL A 49 -2.08 -7.49 -9.51
N PRO A 50 -2.70 -6.33 -9.83
CA PRO A 50 -3.14 -6.05 -11.20
C PRO A 50 -1.99 -5.73 -12.15
N ALA A 51 -0.91 -5.12 -11.65
CA ALA A 51 0.25 -4.69 -12.44
C ALA A 51 1.55 -4.96 -11.69
N TYR A 52 2.67 -4.91 -12.41
CA TYR A 52 4.02 -4.93 -11.83
C TYR A 52 4.94 -4.05 -12.67
N SER A 53 5.96 -3.50 -12.03
CA SER A 53 7.04 -2.77 -12.71
C SER A 53 8.35 -3.54 -12.64
N THR A 54 9.09 -3.53 -13.75
CA THR A 54 10.47 -3.98 -13.87
C THR A 54 11.46 -2.87 -13.51
N LEU A 55 10.97 -1.73 -12.99
CA LEU A 55 11.77 -0.55 -12.64
C LEU A 55 12.57 0.00 -13.85
N GLY A 56 12.05 -0.22 -15.06
CA GLY A 56 12.69 0.19 -16.32
C GLY A 56 13.84 -0.72 -16.80
N TRP A 57 14.16 -1.82 -16.09
CA TRP A 57 15.21 -2.75 -16.50
C TRP A 57 14.90 -3.48 -17.81
N MET A 58 13.62 -3.62 -18.16
CA MET A 58 13.19 -4.24 -19.41
C MET A 58 12.88 -3.23 -20.52
N ASN A 59 13.23 -1.95 -20.37
CA ASN A 59 12.95 -0.93 -21.41
C ASN A 59 13.56 -1.29 -22.78
N TRP A 60 14.70 -1.97 -22.80
CA TRP A 60 15.32 -2.48 -24.03
C TRP A 60 14.55 -3.63 -24.69
N ALA A 61 13.66 -4.28 -23.94
CA ALA A 61 12.82 -5.41 -24.36
C ALA A 61 11.31 -5.05 -24.39
N GLY A 62 10.97 -3.77 -24.49
CA GLY A 62 9.59 -3.29 -24.59
C GLY A 62 8.99 -2.72 -23.30
N GLY A 63 9.73 -2.72 -22.19
CA GLY A 63 9.33 -2.11 -20.92
C GLY A 63 8.34 -2.95 -20.10
N ASP A 64 7.67 -2.29 -19.16
CA ASP A 64 6.65 -2.92 -18.31
C ASP A 64 5.40 -3.25 -19.15
N PRO A 65 4.82 -4.45 -19.03
CA PRO A 65 3.73 -4.86 -19.89
C PRO A 65 2.41 -4.16 -19.56
N LEU A 66 1.64 -3.82 -20.60
CA LEU A 66 0.24 -3.42 -20.46
C LEU A 66 -0.63 -4.69 -20.44
N LEU A 67 -1.16 -5.03 -19.27
CA LEU A 67 -1.89 -6.28 -19.06
C LEU A 67 -3.41 -6.08 -19.19
N ASN A 68 -4.09 -7.09 -19.74
CA ASN A 68 -5.55 -7.14 -19.83
C ASN A 68 -6.27 -7.00 -18.47
N THR A 69 -5.54 -7.21 -17.36
CA THR A 69 -6.00 -7.09 -15.97
C THR A 69 -6.28 -5.64 -15.54
N PHE A 70 -5.70 -4.64 -16.21
CA PHE A 70 -5.89 -3.22 -15.83
C PHE A 70 -6.14 -2.26 -16.98
N VAL A 71 -5.82 -2.61 -18.23
CA VAL A 71 -6.00 -1.72 -19.39
C VAL A 71 -7.45 -1.30 -19.64
N ASN A 72 -8.42 -2.06 -19.10
CA ASN A 72 -9.85 -1.77 -19.21
C ASN A 72 -10.42 -1.11 -17.94
N TYR A 73 -9.57 -0.62 -17.05
CA TYR A 73 -10.04 0.12 -15.87
C TYR A 73 -10.66 1.46 -16.27
N PRO A 74 -11.57 2.00 -15.44
CA PRO A 74 -12.05 3.37 -15.59
C PRO A 74 -10.89 4.36 -15.71
N GLU A 75 -11.04 5.39 -16.54
CA GLU A 75 -9.93 6.25 -16.97
C GLU A 75 -9.12 6.83 -15.80
N GLY A 76 -9.81 7.32 -14.75
CA GLY A 76 -9.13 7.83 -13.56
C GLY A 76 -8.37 6.75 -12.79
N GLU A 77 -8.92 5.54 -12.67
CA GLU A 77 -8.25 4.41 -12.02
C GLU A 77 -7.02 3.95 -12.83
N LEU A 78 -7.12 3.95 -14.16
CA LEU A 78 -6.03 3.62 -15.07
C LEU A 78 -4.92 4.66 -15.02
N ALA A 79 -5.24 5.96 -15.11
CA ALA A 79 -4.28 7.04 -15.02
C ALA A 79 -3.51 6.98 -13.70
N ARG A 80 -4.23 6.76 -12.59
CA ARG A 80 -3.68 6.55 -11.25
C ARG A 80 -2.63 5.44 -11.22
N LEU A 81 -2.98 4.27 -11.75
CA LEU A 81 -2.07 3.13 -11.80
C LEU A 81 -0.82 3.42 -12.66
N ILE A 82 -1.00 4.04 -13.83
CA ILE A 82 0.12 4.41 -14.71
C ILE A 82 1.09 5.36 -13.99
N PHE A 83 0.59 6.39 -13.30
CA PHE A 83 1.44 7.30 -12.54
C PHE A 83 2.20 6.57 -11.41
N HIS A 84 1.55 5.65 -10.69
CA HIS A 84 2.20 4.86 -9.64
C HIS A 84 3.36 4.02 -10.18
N GLU A 85 3.10 3.21 -11.21
CA GLU A 85 4.11 2.29 -11.74
C GLU A 85 5.26 3.04 -12.42
N LEU A 86 4.98 4.14 -13.14
CA LEU A 86 6.03 4.97 -13.75
C LEU A 86 6.85 5.73 -12.70
N ALA A 87 6.28 6.05 -11.53
CA ALA A 87 7.03 6.70 -10.46
C ALA A 87 8.20 5.84 -9.98
N HIS A 88 8.01 4.52 -9.89
CA HIS A 88 9.07 3.58 -9.52
C HIS A 88 10.27 3.61 -10.48
N GLN A 89 10.06 4.01 -11.75
CA GLN A 89 11.15 4.20 -12.71
C GLN A 89 11.92 5.52 -12.50
N VAL A 90 11.32 6.50 -11.81
CA VAL A 90 11.95 7.80 -11.53
C VAL A 90 12.86 7.71 -10.30
N VAL A 91 12.35 7.10 -9.22
CA VAL A 91 13.08 6.89 -7.97
C VAL A 91 12.70 5.54 -7.39
N TYR A 92 13.70 4.72 -7.08
CA TYR A 92 13.55 3.49 -6.33
C TYR A 92 14.77 3.29 -5.42
N VAL A 93 14.55 2.83 -4.20
CA VAL A 93 15.61 2.51 -3.25
C VAL A 93 15.44 1.09 -2.72
N GLY A 94 16.45 0.26 -2.98
CA GLY A 94 16.46 -1.14 -2.54
C GLY A 94 16.29 -1.26 -1.02
N GLY A 95 15.44 -2.20 -0.58
CA GLY A 95 15.20 -2.48 0.84
C GLY A 95 14.40 -1.42 1.60
N ASP A 96 13.78 -0.45 0.90
CA ASP A 96 12.87 0.52 1.52
C ASP A 96 11.50 0.58 0.82
N THR A 97 10.71 -0.47 1.01
CA THR A 97 9.34 -0.56 0.50
C THR A 97 8.48 0.63 0.94
N THR A 98 8.61 1.09 2.19
CA THR A 98 7.84 2.24 2.68
C THR A 98 8.15 3.52 1.90
N PHE A 99 9.44 3.81 1.66
CA PHE A 99 9.83 4.95 0.83
C PHE A 99 9.28 4.81 -0.60
N ASN A 100 9.50 3.66 -1.25
CA ASN A 100 9.16 3.46 -2.65
C ASN A 100 7.65 3.57 -2.90
N GLU A 101 6.84 2.84 -2.11
CA GLU A 101 5.39 2.84 -2.29
C GLU A 101 4.76 4.17 -1.87
N SER A 102 5.28 4.84 -0.84
CA SER A 102 4.79 6.17 -0.46
C SER A 102 5.14 7.23 -1.50
N PHE A 103 6.34 7.17 -2.11
CA PHE A 103 6.71 8.06 -3.21
C PHE A 103 5.81 7.85 -4.42
N ALA A 104 5.64 6.60 -4.85
CA ALA A 104 4.77 6.24 -5.96
C ALA A 104 3.32 6.65 -5.70
N THR A 105 2.81 6.44 -4.49
CA THR A 105 1.45 6.86 -4.09
C THR A 105 1.28 8.39 -4.09
N ALA A 106 2.30 9.15 -3.70
CA ALA A 106 2.24 10.61 -3.76
C ALA A 106 2.24 11.12 -5.21
N VAL A 107 3.10 10.56 -6.07
CA VAL A 107 3.13 10.87 -7.52
C VAL A 107 1.81 10.50 -8.17
N GLU A 108 1.27 9.33 -7.84
CA GLU A 108 -0.05 8.87 -8.23
C GLU A 108 -1.13 9.91 -7.92
N ARG A 109 -1.25 10.35 -6.67
CA ARG A 109 -2.31 11.28 -6.25
C ARG A 109 -2.19 12.63 -6.94
N LEU A 110 -0.98 13.21 -6.94
CA LEU A 110 -0.69 14.51 -7.53
C LEU A 110 -0.84 14.50 -9.05
N GLY A 111 -0.33 13.45 -9.70
CA GLY A 111 -0.39 13.25 -11.15
C GLY A 111 -1.82 13.03 -11.63
N SER A 112 -2.57 12.14 -10.97
CA SER A 112 -3.96 11.85 -11.30
C SER A 112 -4.85 13.06 -11.11
N ALA A 113 -4.70 13.81 -10.02
CA ALA A 113 -5.46 15.04 -9.78
C ALA A 113 -5.24 16.05 -10.91
N ARG A 114 -4.00 16.26 -11.34
CA ARG A 114 -3.67 17.16 -12.45
C ARG A 114 -4.22 16.64 -13.79
N TRP A 115 -4.11 15.35 -14.06
CA TRP A 115 -4.61 14.75 -15.29
C TRP A 115 -6.14 14.85 -15.37
N LEU A 116 -6.84 14.49 -14.29
CA LEU A 116 -8.30 14.61 -14.19
C LEU A 116 -8.77 16.04 -14.44
N ALA A 117 -8.09 17.02 -13.84
CA ALA A 117 -8.44 18.44 -13.98
C ALA A 117 -8.18 19.02 -15.38
N THR A 118 -7.35 18.40 -16.22
CA THR A 118 -6.90 19.00 -17.48
C THR A 118 -7.18 18.18 -18.73
N GLN A 119 -7.36 16.87 -18.60
CA GLN A 119 -7.49 15.93 -19.71
C GLN A 119 -8.76 15.08 -19.66
N ALA A 120 -9.30 14.83 -18.46
CA ALA A 120 -10.43 13.91 -18.30
C ALA A 120 -11.78 14.57 -18.56
N SER A 121 -12.74 13.78 -19.04
CA SER A 121 -14.14 14.18 -19.13
C SER A 121 -14.75 14.40 -17.74
N GLU A 122 -15.81 15.20 -17.65
CA GLU A 122 -16.57 15.40 -16.40
C GLU A 122 -17.12 14.08 -15.83
N ALA A 123 -17.49 13.14 -16.71
CA ALA A 123 -17.93 11.80 -16.33
C ALA A 123 -16.79 11.02 -15.64
N ALA A 124 -15.59 11.01 -16.24
CA ALA A 124 -14.42 10.36 -15.65
C ALA A 124 -13.98 11.02 -14.33
N GLN A 125 -14.08 12.35 -14.22
CA GLN A 125 -13.83 13.07 -12.97
C GLN A 125 -14.80 12.65 -11.86
N SER A 126 -16.10 12.58 -12.18
CA SER A 126 -17.15 12.19 -11.23
C SER A 126 -17.01 10.74 -10.79
N GLU A 127 -16.80 9.81 -11.73
CA GLU A 127 -16.59 8.40 -11.43
C GLU A 127 -15.34 8.19 -10.56
N TYR A 128 -14.24 8.88 -10.87
CA TYR A 128 -13.03 8.80 -10.07
C TYR A 128 -13.22 9.40 -8.67
N ALA A 129 -13.94 10.51 -8.52
CA ALA A 129 -14.18 11.13 -7.22
C ALA A 129 -14.93 10.19 -6.27
N GLU A 130 -15.93 9.46 -6.77
CA GLU A 130 -16.61 8.43 -5.99
C GLU A 130 -15.68 7.26 -5.62
N PHE A 131 -14.89 6.79 -6.59
CA PHE A 131 -13.91 5.73 -6.37
C PHE A 131 -12.89 6.11 -5.29
N ASP A 132 -12.26 7.29 -5.40
CA ASP A 132 -11.23 7.72 -4.46
C ASP A 132 -11.81 8.06 -3.09
N THR A 133 -13.05 8.56 -3.01
CA THR A 133 -13.75 8.74 -1.72
C THR A 133 -13.85 7.42 -0.97
N ARG A 134 -14.33 6.35 -1.62
CA ARG A 134 -14.42 5.01 -1.01
C ARG A 134 -13.05 4.49 -0.61
N ARG A 135 -12.05 4.64 -1.49
CA ARG A 135 -10.68 4.20 -1.23
C ARG A 135 -10.08 4.96 -0.02
N ALA A 136 -10.30 6.27 0.09
CA ALA A 136 -9.82 7.08 1.20
C ALA A 136 -10.45 6.68 2.54
N GLN A 137 -11.76 6.44 2.55
CA GLN A 137 -12.46 5.97 3.75
C GLN A 137 -11.98 4.58 4.18
N PHE A 138 -11.78 3.65 3.23
CA PHE A 138 -11.24 2.33 3.52
C PHE A 138 -9.79 2.38 4.03
N ARG A 139 -8.95 3.25 3.46
CA ARG A 139 -7.59 3.51 3.98
C ARG A 139 -7.64 4.01 5.42
N ALA A 140 -8.49 4.99 5.72
CA ALA A 140 -8.63 5.53 7.07
C ALA A 140 -9.05 4.44 8.08
N LEU A 141 -10.03 3.61 7.69
CA LEU A 141 -10.51 2.48 8.49
C LEU A 141 -9.40 1.45 8.77
N THR A 142 -8.69 1.00 7.74
CA THR A 142 -7.62 0.00 7.87
C THR A 142 -6.43 0.53 8.66
N GLN A 143 -6.07 1.80 8.49
CA GLN A 143 -5.04 2.45 9.30
C GLN A 143 -5.43 2.54 10.78
N ALA A 144 -6.69 2.84 11.10
CA ALA A 144 -7.17 2.85 12.48
C ALA A 144 -7.08 1.46 13.13
N ALA A 145 -7.51 0.41 12.42
CA ALA A 145 -7.38 -0.98 12.86
C ALA A 145 -5.91 -1.37 13.07
N ARG A 146 -5.03 -1.01 12.14
CA ARG A 146 -3.58 -1.25 12.26
C ARG A 146 -3.00 -0.60 13.52
N ARG A 147 -3.33 0.68 13.79
CA ARG A 147 -2.86 1.39 15.01
C ARG A 147 -3.32 0.68 16.28
N ARG A 148 -4.57 0.20 16.31
CA ARG A 148 -5.09 -0.58 17.45
C ARG A 148 -4.33 -1.89 17.62
N LEU A 149 -4.07 -2.64 16.54
CA LEU A 149 -3.27 -3.87 16.59
C LEU A 149 -1.84 -3.63 17.04
N ALA A 150 -1.18 -2.57 16.54
CA ALA A 150 0.16 -2.20 16.95
C ALA A 150 0.22 -1.93 18.47
N ALA A 151 -0.71 -1.12 19.00
CA ALA A 151 -0.77 -0.83 20.44
C ALA A 151 -1.00 -2.09 21.29
N ILE A 152 -1.83 -3.04 20.81
CA ILE A 152 -2.05 -4.33 21.47
C ILE A 152 -0.74 -5.15 21.52
N TYR A 153 0.01 -5.19 20.42
CA TYR A 153 1.25 -5.97 20.34
C TYR A 153 2.40 -5.34 21.10
N ASP A 154 2.53 -4.01 21.09
CA ASP A 154 3.54 -3.29 21.85
C ASP A 154 3.29 -3.43 23.36
N GLY A 155 2.01 -3.35 23.79
CA GLY A 155 1.62 -3.55 25.19
C GLY A 155 1.77 -5.01 25.67
N GLY A 156 1.51 -5.99 24.80
CA GLY A 156 1.62 -7.42 25.11
C GLY A 156 3.05 -7.96 25.09
N SER A 157 3.93 -7.41 24.25
CA SER A 157 5.34 -7.83 24.14
C SER A 157 6.18 -7.51 25.39
N ALA A 158 5.68 -6.64 26.26
CA ALA A 158 6.30 -6.34 27.56
C ALA A 158 6.18 -7.50 28.58
N VAL A 159 5.34 -8.50 28.32
CA VAL A 159 5.06 -9.61 29.26
C VAL A 159 5.54 -10.95 28.68
N GLY A 160 6.87 -11.15 28.72
CA GLY A 160 7.52 -12.47 28.76
C GLY A 160 7.04 -13.57 27.79
N GLY A 161 7.46 -13.51 26.52
CA GLY A 161 7.78 -14.66 25.66
C GLY A 161 6.66 -15.60 25.18
N ALA A 162 5.53 -15.71 25.87
CA ALA A 162 4.34 -16.44 25.45
C ALA A 162 3.15 -15.48 25.37
N ALA A 163 2.40 -15.52 24.27
CA ALA A 163 1.19 -14.72 24.15
C ALA A 163 0.21 -15.11 25.28
N SER A 164 -0.11 -14.16 26.16
CA SER A 164 -1.15 -14.38 27.15
C SER A 164 -2.48 -14.65 26.45
N LYS A 165 -3.39 -15.40 27.10
CA LYS A 165 -4.76 -15.55 26.60
C LYS A 165 -5.42 -14.19 26.35
N ASP A 166 -5.04 -13.18 27.12
CA ASP A 166 -5.52 -11.80 27.01
C ASP A 166 -5.06 -11.12 25.71
N LEU A 167 -3.85 -11.44 25.22
CA LEU A 167 -3.33 -10.91 23.95
C LEU A 167 -4.10 -11.49 22.74
N ALA A 168 -4.39 -12.78 22.77
CA ALA A 168 -5.20 -13.44 21.74
C ALA A 168 -6.63 -12.89 21.71
N ALA A 169 -7.27 -12.73 22.87
CA ALA A 169 -8.60 -12.16 22.99
C ALA A 169 -8.65 -10.70 22.51
N SER A 170 -7.65 -9.90 22.88
CA SER A 170 -7.54 -8.49 22.49
C SER A 170 -7.33 -8.33 20.98
N LYS A 171 -6.47 -9.18 20.38
CA LYS A 171 -6.32 -9.27 18.92
C LYS A 171 -7.67 -9.57 18.27
N GLN A 172 -8.36 -10.62 18.68
CA GLN A 172 -9.65 -11.01 18.10
C GLN A 172 -10.69 -9.89 18.19
N ALA A 173 -10.80 -9.24 19.36
CA ALA A 173 -11.69 -8.11 19.55
C ALA A 173 -11.39 -6.95 18.59
N ALA A 174 -10.11 -6.66 18.34
CA ALA A 174 -9.72 -5.63 17.37
C ALA A 174 -10.12 -5.97 15.93
N PHE A 175 -10.02 -7.25 15.52
CA PHE A 175 -10.50 -7.69 14.22
C PHE A 175 -12.04 -7.63 14.12
N ASP A 176 -12.75 -7.99 15.19
CA ASP A 176 -14.21 -7.93 15.22
C ASP A 176 -14.72 -6.48 15.18
N ASP A 177 -14.04 -5.58 15.89
CA ASP A 177 -14.27 -4.13 15.78
C ASP A 177 -14.06 -3.65 14.34
N PHE A 178 -12.93 -4.00 13.73
CA PHE A 178 -12.62 -3.64 12.34
C PHE A 178 -13.73 -4.10 11.37
N ARG A 179 -14.22 -5.33 11.51
CA ARG A 179 -15.31 -5.86 10.67
C ARG A 179 -16.63 -5.14 10.91
N ARG A 180 -16.96 -4.77 12.15
CA ARG A 180 -18.14 -3.95 12.47
C ARG A 180 -18.03 -2.54 11.89
N ASP A 181 -16.87 -1.91 12.02
CA ASP A 181 -16.60 -0.59 11.48
C ASP A 181 -16.66 -0.57 9.95
N TYR A 182 -16.15 -1.63 9.31
CA TYR A 182 -16.31 -1.83 7.88
C TYR A 182 -17.78 -1.98 7.47
N ALA A 183 -18.56 -2.81 8.16
CA ALA A 183 -19.99 -2.98 7.84
C ALA A 183 -20.74 -1.64 7.90
N ARG A 184 -20.51 -0.85 8.96
CA ARG A 184 -21.10 0.50 9.09
C ARG A 184 -20.64 1.45 8.00
N LEU A 185 -19.35 1.42 7.63
CA LEU A 185 -18.83 2.25 6.55
C LEU A 185 -19.46 1.86 5.21
N LYS A 186 -19.56 0.55 4.94
CA LYS A 186 -20.14 0.01 3.70
C LYS A 186 -21.60 0.41 3.53
N ASP A 187 -22.37 0.53 4.60
CA ASP A 187 -23.77 1.00 4.55
C ASP A 187 -23.89 2.44 3.99
N SER A 188 -22.81 3.25 4.09
CA SER A 188 -22.75 4.59 3.50
C SER A 188 -22.35 4.60 2.03
N TRP A 189 -21.86 3.47 1.49
CA TRP A 189 -21.38 3.39 0.13
C TRP A 189 -22.51 3.07 -0.83
N VAL A 190 -22.72 3.98 -1.78
CA VAL A 190 -23.51 3.72 -2.99
C VAL A 190 -22.56 3.26 -4.10
N GLY A 191 -22.96 2.26 -4.88
CA GLY A 191 -22.18 1.81 -6.03
C GLY A 191 -22.44 0.38 -6.46
N ASP A 192 -21.75 -0.03 -7.52
CA ASP A 192 -21.82 -1.37 -8.09
C ASP A 192 -21.38 -2.43 -7.05
N PRO A 193 -22.28 -3.37 -6.66
CA PRO A 193 -21.95 -4.46 -5.77
C PRO A 193 -20.71 -5.26 -6.21
N VAL A 194 -20.42 -5.34 -7.51
CA VAL A 194 -19.22 -5.98 -8.04
C VAL A 194 -17.94 -5.32 -7.52
N ARG A 195 -17.88 -3.98 -7.53
CA ARG A 195 -16.72 -3.23 -7.04
C ARG A 195 -16.55 -3.40 -5.54
N LEU A 196 -17.66 -3.46 -4.80
CA LEU A 196 -17.66 -3.64 -3.35
C LEU A 196 -17.19 -5.03 -2.89
N ARG A 197 -17.35 -6.08 -3.72
CA ARG A 197 -16.90 -7.44 -3.39
C ARG A 197 -15.40 -7.55 -3.12
N SER A 198 -14.59 -6.69 -3.74
CA SER A 198 -13.13 -6.67 -3.51
C SER A 198 -12.79 -6.27 -2.07
N TYR A 199 -13.47 -5.24 -1.55
CA TYR A 199 -13.36 -4.81 -0.15
C TYR A 199 -13.90 -5.87 0.80
N ASP A 200 -15.05 -6.48 0.51
CA ASP A 200 -15.64 -7.54 1.33
C ASP A 200 -14.67 -8.71 1.52
N ARG A 201 -14.11 -9.20 0.41
CA ARG A 201 -13.15 -10.30 0.43
C ARG A 201 -11.89 -9.94 1.19
N TRP A 202 -11.38 -8.72 1.01
CA TRP A 202 -10.20 -8.26 1.76
C TRP A 202 -10.48 -8.24 3.26
N VAL A 203 -11.62 -7.71 3.68
CA VAL A 203 -12.02 -7.60 5.10
C VAL A 203 -12.24 -8.96 5.74
N GLU A 204 -12.87 -9.88 5.00
CA GLU A 204 -13.06 -11.26 5.43
C GLU A 204 -11.71 -11.95 5.70
N GLN A 205 -10.75 -11.76 4.77
CA GLN A 205 -9.43 -12.41 4.80
C GLN A 205 -8.37 -11.63 5.59
N ALA A 206 -8.71 -10.46 6.13
CA ALA A 206 -7.76 -9.58 6.80
C ALA A 206 -7.08 -10.28 7.99
N ASN A 207 -5.75 -10.22 8.01
CA ASN A 207 -4.90 -10.72 9.09
C ASN A 207 -3.67 -9.81 9.28
N ASN A 208 -2.72 -10.20 10.13
CA ASN A 208 -1.53 -9.38 10.37
C ASN A 208 -0.67 -9.15 9.12
N ALA A 209 -0.66 -10.08 8.16
CA ALA A 209 0.04 -9.86 6.89
C ALA A 209 -0.65 -8.77 6.07
N SER A 210 -1.98 -8.75 6.02
CA SER A 210 -2.75 -7.69 5.34
C SER A 210 -2.44 -6.31 5.93
N PHE A 211 -2.45 -6.18 7.26
CA PHE A 211 -2.17 -4.92 7.95
C PHE A 211 -0.67 -4.54 7.96
N GLY A 212 0.23 -5.52 7.90
CA GLY A 212 1.65 -5.28 7.71
C GLY A 212 1.96 -4.70 6.33
N ALA A 213 1.31 -5.23 5.28
CA ALA A 213 1.48 -4.75 3.91
C ALA A 213 0.94 -3.32 3.71
N GLN A 214 -0.16 -2.97 4.38
CA GLN A 214 -0.78 -1.64 4.25
C GLN A 214 0.16 -0.48 4.64
N ALA A 215 1.04 -0.66 5.62
CA ALA A 215 1.95 0.40 6.08
C ALA A 215 2.99 0.84 5.04
N ALA A 216 3.28 -0.01 4.07
CA ALA A 216 4.22 0.35 3.01
C ALA A 216 3.71 1.56 2.20
N TYR A 217 2.40 1.68 1.98
CA TYR A 217 1.84 2.57 0.97
C TYR A 217 1.58 4.00 1.44
N ASP A 218 1.24 4.22 2.72
CA ASP A 218 0.71 5.51 3.18
C ASP A 218 1.63 6.29 4.13
N ASP A 219 2.58 5.64 4.80
CA ASP A 219 3.30 6.21 5.96
C ASP A 219 4.06 7.50 5.67
N LEU A 220 4.60 7.67 4.45
CA LEU A 220 5.41 8.84 4.06
C LEU A 220 4.73 9.73 3.02
N VAL A 221 3.51 9.39 2.58
CA VAL A 221 2.79 10.12 1.52
C VAL A 221 2.60 11.61 1.87
N PRO A 222 2.14 11.98 3.07
CA PRO A 222 1.97 13.40 3.43
C PRO A 222 3.29 14.20 3.32
N GLY A 223 4.42 13.58 3.62
CA GLY A 223 5.74 14.21 3.52
C GLY A 223 6.15 14.48 2.07
N PHE A 224 5.85 13.56 1.16
CA PHE A 224 6.07 13.77 -0.28
C PHE A 224 5.10 14.80 -0.87
N GLU A 225 3.83 14.81 -0.47
CA GLU A 225 2.87 15.83 -0.89
C GLU A 225 3.33 17.23 -0.41
N ALA A 226 3.80 17.34 0.84
CA ALA A 226 4.39 18.58 1.37
C ALA A 226 5.67 18.99 0.61
N LEU A 227 6.53 18.02 0.25
CA LEU A 227 7.70 18.28 -0.59
C LEU A 227 7.31 18.87 -1.95
N PHE A 228 6.26 18.34 -2.59
CA PHE A 228 5.77 18.90 -3.87
C PHE A 228 5.28 20.33 -3.73
N GLN A 229 4.58 20.66 -2.65
CA GLN A 229 4.14 22.02 -2.35
C GLN A 229 5.32 22.97 -2.10
N ARG A 230 6.33 22.51 -1.33
CA ARG A 230 7.58 23.27 -1.10
C ARG A 230 8.31 23.58 -2.41
N GLU A 231 8.29 22.65 -3.35
CA GLU A 231 8.84 22.83 -4.70
C GLU A 231 7.88 23.57 -5.66
N GLN A 232 6.82 24.20 -5.12
CA GLN A 232 5.86 25.06 -5.84
C GLN A 232 5.13 24.32 -6.97
N GLY A 233 4.85 23.03 -6.78
CA GLY A 233 4.20 22.20 -7.78
C GLY A 233 5.06 21.91 -9.02
N ASN A 234 6.38 22.14 -8.94
CA ASN A 234 7.30 21.86 -10.04
C ASN A 234 7.79 20.40 -10.01
N TRP A 235 7.29 19.58 -10.95
CA TRP A 235 7.63 18.16 -11.05
C TRP A 235 9.13 17.87 -11.16
N LYS A 236 9.87 18.65 -11.96
CA LYS A 236 11.31 18.43 -12.10
C LYS A 236 12.03 18.63 -10.77
N ARG A 237 11.73 19.73 -10.07
CA ARG A 237 12.34 20.03 -8.76
C ARG A 237 11.93 19.02 -7.70
N PHE A 238 10.66 18.60 -7.69
CA PHE A 238 10.16 17.56 -6.81
C PHE A 238 10.90 16.23 -7.02
N TYR A 239 11.07 15.77 -8.26
CA TYR A 239 11.84 14.56 -8.55
C TYR A 239 13.32 14.70 -8.19
N ASP A 240 13.94 15.85 -8.48
CA ASP A 240 15.32 16.11 -8.07
C ASP A 240 15.47 16.09 -6.53
N ALA A 241 14.46 16.57 -5.79
CA ALA A 241 14.43 16.52 -4.33
C ALA A 241 14.22 15.10 -3.79
N ALA A 242 13.29 14.33 -4.38
CA ALA A 242 13.07 12.93 -4.02
C ALA A 242 14.33 12.08 -4.25
N LYS A 243 15.08 12.33 -5.34
CA LYS A 243 16.38 11.67 -5.61
C LYS A 243 17.45 12.04 -4.57
N ARG A 244 17.49 13.29 -4.10
CA ARG A 244 18.39 13.69 -3.01
C ARG A 244 18.04 12.96 -1.71
N LEU A 245 16.76 12.86 -1.37
CA LEU A 245 16.29 12.09 -0.21
C LEU A 245 16.65 10.61 -0.34
N ALA A 246 16.48 10.02 -1.52
CA ALA A 246 16.80 8.62 -1.81
C ALA A 246 18.28 8.25 -1.59
N ALA A 247 19.20 9.22 -1.68
CA ALA A 247 20.62 9.01 -1.44
C ALA A 247 21.01 9.02 0.05
N LEU A 248 20.09 9.40 0.95
CA LEU A 248 20.34 9.43 2.39
C LEU A 248 20.20 8.03 3.03
N PRO A 249 20.87 7.78 4.16
CA PRO A 249 20.62 6.60 4.99
C PRO A 249 19.14 6.46 5.34
N LYS A 250 18.62 5.22 5.35
CA LYS A 250 17.20 4.89 5.52
C LYS A 250 16.51 5.64 6.64
N GLU A 251 17.08 5.61 7.85
CA GLU A 251 16.48 6.27 9.02
C GLU A 251 16.43 7.79 8.87
N GLN A 252 17.54 8.40 8.43
CA GLN A 252 17.61 9.85 8.21
C GLN A 252 16.62 10.32 7.13
N ARG A 253 16.53 9.57 6.03
CA ARG A 253 15.60 9.82 4.94
C ARG A 253 14.15 9.78 5.41
N ASN A 254 13.76 8.70 6.08
CA ASN A 254 12.37 8.51 6.51
C ASN A 254 11.98 9.52 7.59
N GLN A 255 12.91 9.88 8.47
CA GLN A 255 12.70 10.97 9.43
C GLN A 255 12.48 12.31 8.73
N GLN A 256 13.35 12.71 7.79
CA GLN A 256 13.20 13.98 7.08
C GLN A 256 11.86 14.07 6.33
N ILE A 257 11.42 12.99 5.69
CA ILE A 257 10.13 12.99 4.98
C ILE A 257 8.97 13.14 5.98
N ARG A 258 9.01 12.48 7.13
CA ARG A 258 7.98 12.65 8.18
C ARG A 258 7.95 14.07 8.73
N GLU A 259 9.10 14.70 8.94
CA GLU A 259 9.19 16.07 9.42
C GLU A 259 8.55 17.07 8.44
N MET A 260 8.66 16.83 7.13
CA MET A 260 7.98 17.65 6.11
C MET A 260 6.46 17.57 6.19
N ALA A 261 5.88 16.47 6.64
CA ALA A 261 4.43 16.32 6.77
C ALA A 261 3.83 17.21 7.88
N GLY A 262 4.64 17.59 8.88
CA GLY A 262 4.22 18.42 10.02
C GLY A 262 4.63 19.88 9.93
N ALA A 263 5.29 20.30 8.84
CA ALA A 263 5.78 21.65 8.59
C ALA A 263 4.81 22.45 7.72
#